data_AF-N1WZ40-F1
#
_entry.id   AF-N1WZ40-F1
#
_cell.length_a   1.000
_cell.length_b   1.000
_cell.length_c   1.000
_cell.angle_alpha   90.00
_cell.angle_beta   90.00
_cell.angle_gamma   90.00
#
_symmetry.space_group_name_H-M   'P 1'
#
loop_
_entity.id
_entity.type
_entity.pdbx_description
1 polymer ?
#
loop_
_entity_poly.entity_id
_entity_poly.type
_entity_poly.pdbx_seq_one_letter_code
_entity_poly.pdbx_strand_id
1 'polypeptide(L)' 'MSLNRNLHIGLILVVIVTSIAYGIALDWESIFEGSIILKDLQGFLTSVFVLLVLILGYFYKPVKA' A
#
# COMPACT_ATOMS: atom_id res chain seq x y z
N MET A 1 -14.82 -15.52 -3.53
CA MET A 1 -15.62 -14.38 -4.02
C MET A 1 -14.78 -13.60 -5.02
N SER A 2 -15.21 -13.43 -6.26
CA SER A 2 -14.52 -12.55 -7.22
C SER A 2 -14.88 -11.10 -6.88
N LEU A 3 -13.89 -10.31 -6.48
CA LEU A 3 -14.08 -8.88 -6.27
C LEU A 3 -14.47 -8.21 -7.60
N ASN A 4 -15.45 -7.29 -7.57
CA ASN A 4 -15.82 -6.54 -8.76
C ASN A 4 -14.60 -5.75 -9.26
N ARG A 5 -14.29 -5.85 -10.57
CA ARG A 5 -13.09 -5.21 -11.16
C ARG A 5 -13.03 -3.71 -10.89
N ASN A 6 -14.16 -3.02 -10.97
CA ASN A 6 -14.23 -1.58 -10.72
C ASN A 6 -13.98 -1.25 -9.23
N LEU A 7 -14.49 -2.09 -8.33
CA LEU A 7 -14.23 -1.97 -6.90
C LEU A 7 -12.75 -2.22 -6.57
N HIS A 8 -12.14 -3.22 -7.20
CA HIS A 8 -10.71 -3.53 -7.04
C HIS A 8 -9.84 -2.35 -7.48
N ILE A 9 -10.10 -1.78 -8.65
CA ILE A 9 -9.40 -0.60 -9.16
C ILE A 9 -9.62 0.60 -8.20
N GLY A 10 -10.85 0.78 -7.71
CA GLY A 10 -11.16 1.81 -6.72
C GLY A 10 -10.33 1.66 -5.44
N LEU A 11 -10.22 0.45 -4.91
CA LEU A 11 -9.39 0.17 -3.73
C LEU A 11 -7.90 0.43 -3.99
N ILE A 12 -7.39 0.05 -5.17
CA ILE A 12 -6.00 0.35 -5.55
C ILE A 12 -5.78 1.86 -5.55
N LEU A 13 -6.68 2.65 -6.16
CA LEU A 13 -6.56 4.11 -6.19
C LEU A 13 -6.58 4.72 -4.78
N VAL A 14 -7.48 4.26 -3.91
CA VAL A 14 -7.54 4.73 -2.51
C VAL A 14 -6.22 4.43 -1.79
N VAL A 15 -5.70 3.21 -1.94
CA VAL A 15 -4.46 2.81 -1.26
C VAL A 15 -3.24 3.57 -1.79
N ILE A 16 -3.21 3.89 -3.10
CA ILE A 16 -2.19 4.76 -3.70
C ILE A 16 -2.22 6.14 -3.04
N VAL A 17 -3.39 6.78 -2.97
CA VAL A 17 -3.54 8.12 -2.37
C VAL A 17 -3.11 8.10 -0.90
N THR A 18 -3.52 7.09 -0.13
CA THR A 18 -3.10 6.96 1.27
C THR A 18 -1.60 6.73 1.42
N SER A 19 -0.98 5.96 0.53
CA SER A 19 0.46 5.69 0.57
C SER A 19 1.27 6.94 0.26
N ILE A 20 0.81 7.75 -0.70
CA ILE A 20 1.41 9.07 -1.00
C ILE A 20 1.25 10.01 0.20
N ALA A 21 0.07 10.04 0.84
CA ALA A 21 -0.16 10.86 2.03
C ALA A 21 0.78 10.48 3.18
N TYR A 22 0.94 9.18 3.46
CA TYR A 22 1.93 8.71 4.45
C TYR A 22 3.36 9.06 4.03
N GLY A 23 3.70 8.91 2.76
CA GLY A 23 5.03 9.26 2.24
C GLY A 23 5.37 10.75 2.38
N ILE A 24 4.40 11.64 2.21
CA ILE A 24 4.59 13.09 2.42
C ILE A 24 4.65 13.42 3.91
N ALA A 25 3.87 12.74 4.74
CA ALA A 25 3.85 12.94 6.19
C ALA A 25 5.07 12.36 6.91
N LEU A 26 5.84 11.49 6.25
CA LEU A 26 7.07 10.95 6.79
C LEU A 26 8.14 12.03 6.83
N ASP A 27 8.73 12.18 8.02
CA ASP A 27 9.93 12.97 8.21
C ASP A 27 11.14 12.17 7.70
N TRP A 28 11.43 12.33 6.40
CA TRP A 28 12.53 11.65 5.71
C TRP A 28 13.90 11.91 6.34
N GLU A 29 14.12 13.10 6.89
CA GLU A 29 15.37 13.48 7.57
C GLU A 29 15.57 12.59 8.80
N SER A 30 14.54 12.46 9.64
CA SER A 30 14.54 11.54 10.78
C SER A 30 14.70 10.06 10.39
N ILE A 31 14.28 9.64 9.18
CA ILE A 31 14.54 8.27 8.68
C ILE A 31 16.02 8.07 8.41
N PHE A 32 16.65 9.00 7.69
CA PHE A 32 18.06 8.89 7.32
C PHE A 32 18.98 9.03 8.53
N GLU A 33 18.56 9.76 9.55
CA GLU A 33 19.26 9.89 10.82
C GLU A 33 19.01 8.71 11.79
N GLY A 34 18.08 7.81 11.45
CA GLY A 34 17.75 6.65 12.29
C GLY A 34 17.02 7.01 13.59
N SER A 35 16.49 8.23 13.70
CA SER A 35 15.75 8.74 14.85
C SER A 35 14.23 8.52 14.75
N ILE A 36 13.78 7.81 13.70
CA ILE A 36 12.36 7.71 13.37
C ILE A 36 11.53 6.97 14.43
N ILE A 37 10.29 7.42 14.60
CA ILE A 37 9.26 6.72 15.36
C ILE A 37 8.75 5.56 14.50
N LEU A 38 9.02 4.32 14.95
CA LEU A 38 8.60 3.07 14.30
C LEU A 38 7.11 3.04 13.88
N LYS A 39 6.25 3.73 14.64
CA LYS A 39 4.81 3.81 14.41
C LYS A 39 4.46 4.50 13.08
N ASP A 40 5.18 5.55 12.71
CA ASP A 40 4.88 6.31 11.49
C ASP A 40 5.39 5.56 10.25
N LEU A 41 6.54 4.89 10.38
CA LEU A 41 7.06 3.98 9.37
C LEU A 41 6.15 2.77 9.16
N GLN A 42 5.55 2.24 10.24
CA GLN A 42 4.63 1.11 10.17
C GLN A 42 3.38 1.43 9.34
N GLY A 43 2.81 2.64 9.50
CA GLY A 43 1.65 3.09 8.70
C GLY A 43 1.94 3.09 7.21
N PHE A 44 3.07 3.69 6.83
CA PHE A 44 3.54 3.73 5.45
C PHE A 44 3.83 2.34 4.87
N LEU A 45 4.57 1.49 5.59
CA LEU A 45 4.90 0.14 5.13
C LEU A 45 3.66 -0.74 4.97
N THR A 46 2.68 -0.58 5.86
CA THR A 46 1.40 -1.30 5.77
C THR A 46 0.63 -0.90 4.52
N SER A 47 0.57 0.39 4.18
CA SER A 47 -0.14 0.85 2.98
C SER A 47 0.53 0.34 1.70
N VAL A 48 1.87 0.35 1.66
CA VAL A 48 2.65 -0.23 0.55
C VAL A 48 2.42 -1.73 0.42
N PHE A 49 2.41 -2.46 1.53
CA PHE A 49 2.14 -3.90 1.53
C PHE A 49 0.73 -4.22 1.01
N VAL A 50 -0.29 -3.52 1.48
CA VAL A 50 -1.67 -3.69 1.00
C VAL A 50 -1.78 -3.39 -0.49
N LEU A 51 -1.08 -2.36 -0.98
CA LEU A 51 -1.04 -2.04 -2.40
C LEU A 51 -0.46 -3.19 -3.24
N LEU A 52 0.66 -3.78 -2.79
CA LEU A 52 1.27 -4.93 -3.46
C LEU A 52 0.33 -6.13 -3.51
N VAL A 53 -0.37 -6.44 -2.41
CA VAL A 53 -1.36 -7.53 -2.37
C VAL A 53 -2.51 -7.27 -3.34
N LEU A 54 -3.02 -6.04 -3.40
CA LEU A 54 -4.09 -5.68 -4.34
C LEU A 54 -3.64 -5.76 -5.79
N ILE A 55 -2.43 -5.30 -6.11
CA ILE A 55 -1.86 -5.40 -7.46
C ILE A 55 -1.67 -6.87 -7.85
N LEU A 56 -1.05 -7.67 -6.99
CA LEU A 56 -0.87 -9.10 -7.23
C LEU A 56 -2.22 -9.80 -7.41
N GLY A 57 -3.19 -9.56 -6.52
CA GLY A 57 -4.53 -10.12 -6.64
C GLY A 57 -5.29 -9.68 -7.89
N TYR A 58 -4.97 -8.52 -8.47
CA TYR A 58 -5.55 -8.05 -9.73
C TYR A 58 -4.98 -8.80 -10.95
N PHE A 59 -3.67 -9.06 -10.96
CA PHE A 59 -2.99 -9.73 -12.07
C PHE A 59 -2.95 -11.26 -11.95
N TYR A 60 -3.07 -11.79 -10.74
CA TYR A 60 -3.02 -13.23 -10.48
C TYR A 60 -4.32 -13.88 -10.94
N LYS A 61 -4.28 -14.50 -12.13
CA LYS A 61 -5.31 -15.45 -12.56
C LYS A 61 -4.94 -16.82 -12.00
N PRO A 62 -5.78 -17.45 -11.16
CA PRO A 62 -5.52 -18.81 -10.73
C PRO A 62 -5.45 -19.71 -11.97
N VAL A 63 -4.34 -20.41 -12.14
CA VAL A 63 -4.25 -21.51 -13.10
C VAL A 63 -5.26 -22.54 -12.62
N LYS A 64 -6.31 -22.80 -13.43
CA LYS A 64 -7.27 -23.86 -13.14
C LYS A 64 -6.48 -25.18 -13.10
N ALA A 65 -6.40 -25.80 -11.93
CA ALA A 65 -5.96 -27.18 -11.78
C ALA A 65 -6.99 -28.12 -12.41
#